data_AF-A0A2B5XFH0-F1
#
_entry.id   AF-A0A2B5XFH0-F1
#
_cell.length_a   1.000
_cell.length_b   1.000
_cell.length_c   1.000
_cell.angle_alpha   90.00
_cell.angle_beta   90.00
_cell.angle_gamma   90.00
#
_symmetry.space_group_name_H-M   'P 1'
#
loop_
_entity.id
_entity.type
_entity.pdbx_description
1 polymer ?
#
loop_
_entity_poly.entity_id
_entity_poly.type
_entity_poly.pdbx_seq_one_letter_code
_entity_poly.pdbx_strand_id
1 'polypeptide(L)'
;MFKKFFTSLLATVMLFSFVGSAFAEDTEVDSINNQEEFTGSFDINQHITFEDMYNFDNAQFEKDFPFLANDPVFLELEATLANGQFETEMTDGPVIQQRALPAIVIGALRILTSKVGRKAADKAWAIARPHIQKALSAPSKFIIDGPDGGKIIQVRSKATKKPIFRLDYHYIDGKGPYLHYHVPPNMDAHHFIW
;
A
#
# COMPACT_ATOMS: atom_id res chain seq x y z
N MET A 1 -31.92 -26.06 40.94
CA MET A 1 -31.28 -24.84 40.37
C MET A 1 -29.89 -25.25 39.90
N PHE A 2 -29.37 -24.97 38.69
CA PHE A 2 -29.13 -23.68 38.02
C PHE A 2 -28.23 -22.75 38.85
N LYS A 3 -27.09 -22.19 38.40
CA LYS A 3 -26.39 -22.12 37.08
C LYS A 3 -24.88 -22.44 37.29
N LYS A 4 -24.20 -23.20 36.42
CA LYS A 4 -23.43 -22.77 35.23
C LYS A 4 -22.53 -21.53 35.39
N PHE A 5 -21.23 -21.73 35.14
CA PHE A 5 -20.34 -20.80 34.41
C PHE A 5 -19.56 -21.60 33.34
N PHE A 6 -19.11 -20.93 32.27
CA PHE A 6 -18.47 -21.53 31.08
C PHE A 6 -16.93 -21.62 31.26
N THR A 7 -16.16 -22.56 30.68
CA THR A 7 -15.79 -22.79 29.25
C THR A 7 -15.26 -21.53 28.52
N SER A 8 -14.25 -21.60 27.65
CA SER A 8 -13.41 -22.73 27.20
C SER A 8 -12.03 -22.24 26.71
N LEU A 9 -10.98 -23.07 26.80
CA LEU A 9 -9.72 -22.87 26.09
C LEU A 9 -9.73 -23.76 24.83
N LEU A 10 -9.86 -23.16 23.65
CA LEU A 10 -9.96 -23.90 22.39
C LEU A 10 -8.62 -23.95 21.65
N ALA A 11 -7.86 -25.03 21.87
CA ALA A 11 -6.70 -25.37 21.06
C ALA A 11 -7.12 -26.38 19.98
N THR A 12 -7.16 -25.94 18.71
CA THR A 12 -7.53 -26.79 17.57
C THR A 12 -6.29 -27.15 16.74
N VAL A 13 -5.68 -28.29 17.04
CA VAL A 13 -4.68 -28.91 16.16
C VAL A 13 -5.40 -29.87 15.22
N MET A 14 -5.60 -29.46 13.97
CA MET A 14 -6.12 -30.34 12.91
C MET A 14 -4.95 -31.08 12.25
N LEU A 15 -4.80 -32.37 12.56
CA LEU A 15 -4.01 -33.27 11.71
C LEU A 15 -4.83 -33.60 10.46
N PHE A 16 -4.26 -33.41 9.27
CA PHE A 16 -4.81 -33.96 8.04
C PHE A 16 -4.17 -35.31 7.74
N SER A 17 -4.96 -36.38 7.85
CA SER A 17 -4.56 -37.75 7.56
C SER A 17 -4.67 -38.07 6.07
N PHE A 18 -3.60 -38.61 5.48
CA PHE A 18 -3.56 -39.10 4.11
C PHE A 18 -4.37 -40.41 3.95
N VAL A 19 -5.39 -40.40 3.09
CA VAL A 19 -5.81 -41.56 2.29
C VAL A 19 -6.25 -41.02 0.93
N GLY A 20 -5.81 -41.66 -0.17
CA GLY A 20 -6.26 -41.32 -1.52
C GLY A 20 -6.71 -42.56 -2.28
N SER A 21 -7.50 -42.34 -3.33
CA SER A 21 -7.80 -43.30 -4.39
C SER A 21 -7.81 -42.56 -5.71
N ALA A 22 -7.23 -43.16 -6.75
CA ALA A 22 -7.15 -42.58 -8.08
C ALA A 22 -8.02 -43.37 -9.07
N PHE A 23 -8.68 -42.65 -9.95
CA PHE A 23 -9.03 -43.10 -11.31
C PHE A 23 -8.90 -41.89 -12.24
N ALA A 24 -8.59 -42.15 -13.50
CA ALA A 24 -8.37 -41.14 -14.53
C ALA A 24 -9.18 -41.50 -15.77
N GLU A 25 -9.64 -40.47 -16.49
CA GLU A 25 -9.90 -40.53 -17.93
C GLU A 25 -9.78 -39.10 -18.48
N ASP A 26 -9.30 -38.95 -19.72
CA ASP A 26 -9.22 -37.65 -20.38
C ASP A 26 -10.61 -37.15 -20.77
N THR A 27 -10.84 -35.84 -20.74
CA THR A 27 -11.91 -35.21 -21.51
C THR A 27 -11.52 -33.78 -21.89
N GLU A 28 -11.91 -33.42 -23.10
CA GLU A 28 -11.40 -32.33 -23.94
C GLU A 28 -11.09 -30.99 -23.22
N VAL A 29 -9.92 -30.44 -23.52
CA VAL A 29 -9.62 -29.02 -23.28
C VAL A 29 -10.38 -28.20 -24.32
N ASP A 30 -11.56 -27.70 -23.94
CA ASP A 30 -12.27 -26.67 -24.68
C ASP A 30 -12.36 -25.37 -23.85
N SER A 31 -12.31 -24.23 -24.53
CA SER A 31 -11.87 -22.96 -23.94
C SER A 31 -13.01 -22.01 -23.58
N ILE A 32 -13.18 -21.73 -22.29
CA ILE A 32 -13.98 -20.59 -21.81
C ILE A 32 -13.18 -19.77 -20.80
N ASN A 33 -12.55 -18.71 -21.29
CA ASN A 33 -12.14 -17.57 -20.45
C ASN A 33 -13.38 -16.95 -19.80
N ASN A 34 -13.28 -16.54 -18.54
CA ASN A 34 -14.08 -15.47 -17.92
C ASN A 34 -13.44 -15.07 -16.58
N GLN A 35 -12.52 -14.10 -16.63
CA GLN A 35 -12.02 -13.35 -15.47
C GLN A 35 -12.10 -11.85 -15.80
N GLU A 36 -12.90 -11.12 -15.03
CA GLU A 36 -13.21 -9.68 -15.15
C GLU A 36 -13.11 -9.06 -13.74
N GLU A 37 -12.79 -7.78 -13.50
CA GLU A 37 -11.93 -6.81 -14.21
C GLU A 37 -11.53 -5.72 -13.16
N PHE A 38 -10.81 -4.65 -13.52
CA PHE A 38 -10.20 -3.70 -12.56
C PHE A 38 -10.04 -2.28 -13.19
N THR A 39 -10.39 -1.18 -12.48
CA THR A 39 -10.56 0.20 -13.03
C THR A 39 -10.21 1.31 -11.98
N GLY A 40 -9.37 2.41 -11.93
CA GLY A 40 -8.66 3.44 -12.77
C GLY A 40 -7.08 3.60 -12.96
N SER A 41 -6.11 3.75 -12.02
CA SER A 41 -4.65 3.97 -12.42
C SER A 41 -3.45 3.68 -11.46
N PHE A 42 -2.21 3.47 -12.00
CA PHE A 42 -0.87 3.57 -11.32
C PHE A 42 0.29 3.87 -12.33
N ASP A 43 0.88 5.08 -12.31
CA ASP A 43 1.99 5.43 -13.25
C ASP A 43 3.41 5.06 -12.72
N ILE A 44 4.03 4.11 -13.42
CA ILE A 44 5.36 3.53 -13.16
C ILE A 44 6.49 4.44 -13.69
N ASN A 45 6.22 5.30 -14.67
CA ASN A 45 7.23 5.69 -15.66
C ASN A 45 8.16 6.86 -15.27
N GLN A 46 7.94 7.54 -14.13
CA GLN A 46 8.77 8.70 -13.74
C GLN A 46 9.60 8.49 -12.47
N HIS A 47 9.19 7.64 -11.53
CA HIS A 47 9.80 7.62 -10.18
C HIS A 47 10.04 6.22 -9.57
N ILE A 48 9.40 5.16 -10.06
CA ILE A 48 9.55 3.78 -9.56
C ILE A 48 9.63 2.83 -10.75
N THR A 49 10.82 2.39 -11.12
CA THR A 49 10.99 1.47 -12.26
C THR A 49 10.68 0.01 -11.87
N PHE A 50 10.47 -0.85 -12.87
CA PHE A 50 10.43 -2.30 -12.65
C PHE A 50 11.73 -2.84 -12.03
N GLU A 51 12.88 -2.22 -12.32
CA GLU A 51 14.17 -2.59 -11.72
C GLU A 51 14.22 -2.20 -10.23
N ASP A 52 13.73 -1.02 -9.85
CA ASP A 52 13.58 -0.63 -8.44
C ASP A 52 12.71 -1.63 -7.68
N MET A 53 11.61 -2.09 -8.29
CA MET A 53 10.68 -3.05 -7.69
C MET A 53 11.27 -4.46 -7.57
N TYR A 54 12.03 -4.92 -8.58
CA TYR A 54 12.65 -6.24 -8.57
C TYR A 54 13.85 -6.32 -7.61
N ASN A 55 14.64 -5.24 -7.53
CA ASN A 55 15.84 -5.16 -6.67
C ASN A 55 15.54 -4.66 -5.24
N PHE A 56 14.28 -4.51 -4.83
CA PHE A 56 13.94 -3.92 -3.53
C PHE A 56 14.19 -4.86 -2.34
N ASP A 57 15.32 -4.67 -1.65
CA ASP A 57 15.61 -5.36 -0.39
C ASP A 57 14.82 -4.76 0.79
N ASN A 58 13.75 -5.47 1.17
CA ASN A 58 12.92 -5.14 2.33
C ASN A 58 13.66 -5.24 3.66
N ALA A 59 14.60 -6.17 3.82
CA ALA A 59 15.36 -6.32 5.06
C ALA A 59 16.37 -5.18 5.25
N GLN A 60 16.99 -4.72 4.14
CA GLN A 60 17.82 -3.52 4.15
C GLN A 60 16.99 -2.24 4.38
N PHE A 61 15.77 -2.15 3.84
CA PHE A 61 14.84 -1.06 4.17
C PHE A 61 14.50 -1.01 5.67
N GLU A 62 14.12 -2.14 6.27
CA GLU A 62 13.74 -2.21 7.69
C GLU A 62 14.91 -1.85 8.63
N LYS A 63 16.14 -2.13 8.19
CA LYS A 63 17.41 -1.76 8.86
C LYS A 63 17.78 -0.27 8.72
N ASP A 64 17.54 0.35 7.56
CA ASP A 64 17.89 1.76 7.32
C ASP A 64 16.79 2.74 7.79
N PHE A 65 15.52 2.30 7.73
CA PHE A 65 14.32 3.05 8.10
C PHE A 65 13.56 2.43 9.29
N PRO A 66 14.22 2.07 10.42
CA PRO A 66 13.58 1.39 11.54
C PRO A 66 12.53 2.26 12.25
N PHE A 67 12.57 3.58 12.04
CA PHE A 67 11.56 4.54 12.52
C PHE A 67 10.23 4.46 11.75
N LEU A 68 10.18 3.76 10.60
CA LEU A 68 8.96 3.43 9.86
C LEU A 68 8.57 1.98 10.09
N ALA A 69 9.52 1.05 9.91
CA ALA A 69 9.31 -0.38 10.07
C ALA A 69 8.77 -0.78 11.46
N ASN A 70 8.97 0.06 12.48
CA ASN A 70 8.45 -0.14 13.84
C ASN A 70 7.39 0.89 14.27
N ASP A 71 6.94 1.80 13.39
CA ASP A 71 5.87 2.74 13.74
C ASP A 71 4.50 2.08 13.53
N PRO A 72 3.65 1.95 14.57
CA PRO A 72 2.36 1.30 14.42
C PRO A 72 1.45 2.01 13.41
N VAL A 73 1.58 3.32 13.19
CA VAL A 73 0.80 4.07 12.19
C VAL A 73 1.31 3.81 10.76
N PHE A 74 2.59 3.48 10.59
CA PHE A 74 3.13 3.08 9.28
C PHE A 74 2.72 1.64 8.96
N LEU A 75 2.80 0.72 9.94
CA LEU A 75 2.34 -0.65 9.79
C LEU A 75 0.81 -0.74 9.57
N GLU A 76 0.02 0.08 10.26
CA GLU A 76 -1.43 0.18 10.04
C GLU A 76 -1.75 0.83 8.68
N LEU A 77 -0.93 1.77 8.20
CA LEU A 77 -1.01 2.30 6.84
C LEU A 77 -0.72 1.21 5.79
N GLU A 78 0.38 0.48 5.92
CA GLU A 78 0.72 -0.62 5.01
C GLU A 78 -0.37 -1.70 5.00
N ALA A 79 -0.92 -2.06 6.15
CA ALA A 79 -2.06 -2.98 6.25
C ALA A 79 -3.36 -2.40 5.66
N THR A 80 -3.60 -1.09 5.77
CA THR A 80 -4.78 -0.43 5.20
C THR A 80 -4.68 -0.33 3.68
N LEU A 81 -3.48 -0.07 3.15
CA LEU A 81 -3.20 -0.19 1.72
C LEU A 81 -3.30 -1.67 1.28
N ALA A 82 -2.77 -2.63 2.06
CA ALA A 82 -2.85 -4.06 1.74
C ALA A 82 -4.28 -4.56 1.54
N ASN A 83 -5.20 -4.10 2.39
CA ASN A 83 -6.63 -4.42 2.36
C ASN A 83 -7.45 -3.42 1.52
N GLY A 84 -6.78 -2.49 0.84
CA GLY A 84 -7.42 -1.51 -0.02
C GLY A 84 -8.10 -2.18 -1.22
N GLN A 85 -9.38 -1.87 -1.42
CA GLN A 85 -10.01 -2.02 -2.73
C GLN A 85 -9.39 -0.93 -3.62
N PHE A 86 -8.25 -1.26 -4.24
CA PHE A 86 -7.71 -0.47 -5.32
C PHE A 86 -8.60 -0.58 -6.54
N GLU A 87 -8.45 0.43 -7.39
CA GLU A 87 -9.23 0.67 -8.58
C GLU A 87 -8.16 1.00 -9.66
N THR A 88 -7.77 0.09 -10.58
CA THR A 88 -6.88 0.44 -11.74
C THR A 88 -7.27 -0.05 -13.17
N GLU A 89 -7.67 0.87 -14.07
CA GLU A 89 -8.01 0.71 -15.51
C GLU A 89 -6.69 0.63 -16.29
N MET A 90 -6.17 -0.60 -16.46
CA MET A 90 -4.96 -0.79 -17.26
C MET A 90 -5.30 -0.60 -18.74
N THR A 91 -5.09 0.62 -19.24
CA THR A 91 -5.53 1.05 -20.58
C THR A 91 -4.73 0.41 -21.73
N ASP A 92 -3.53 -0.10 -21.43
CA ASP A 92 -2.76 -1.05 -22.23
C ASP A 92 -1.69 -1.70 -21.32
N GLY A 93 -1.67 -3.02 -21.17
CA GLY A 93 -0.63 -3.70 -20.37
C GLY A 93 -0.92 -5.16 -19.98
N PRO A 94 0.10 -5.92 -19.52
CA PRO A 94 -0.06 -7.30 -19.06
C PRO A 94 -0.77 -7.38 -17.70
N VAL A 95 -1.66 -8.38 -17.54
CA VAL A 95 -2.51 -8.53 -16.35
C VAL A 95 -1.71 -8.80 -15.07
N ILE A 96 -1.76 -7.87 -14.12
CA ILE A 96 -1.19 -8.00 -12.78
C ILE A 96 -2.29 -8.44 -11.79
N GLN A 97 -2.06 -9.54 -11.07
CA GLN A 97 -3.09 -10.12 -10.18
C GLN A 97 -3.46 -9.20 -9.00
N GLN A 98 -4.73 -9.23 -8.57
CA GLN A 98 -5.26 -8.43 -7.47
C GLN A 98 -4.57 -8.65 -6.10
N ARG A 99 -3.79 -9.73 -5.92
CA ARG A 99 -2.92 -9.92 -4.74
C ARG A 99 -1.54 -9.26 -4.87
N ALA A 100 -1.03 -9.14 -6.10
CA ALA A 100 0.22 -8.45 -6.37
C ALA A 100 0.05 -6.93 -6.26
N LEU A 101 -1.09 -6.38 -6.68
CA LEU A 101 -1.38 -4.93 -6.62
C LEU A 101 -1.23 -4.30 -5.22
N PRO A 102 -1.81 -4.86 -4.14
CA PRO A 102 -1.49 -4.49 -2.76
C PRO A 102 0.00 -4.50 -2.42
N ALA A 103 0.73 -5.55 -2.81
CA ALA A 103 2.17 -5.67 -2.55
C ALA A 103 2.99 -4.66 -3.37
N ILE A 104 2.56 -4.32 -4.59
CA ILE A 104 3.15 -3.29 -5.45
C ILE A 104 2.95 -1.91 -4.83
N VAL A 105 1.77 -1.61 -4.29
CA VAL A 105 1.49 -0.33 -3.61
C VAL A 105 2.33 -0.16 -2.34
N ILE A 106 2.53 -1.22 -1.55
CA ILE A 106 3.42 -1.19 -0.38
C ILE A 106 4.89 -1.08 -0.82
N GLY A 107 5.32 -1.88 -1.80
CA GLY A 107 6.66 -1.80 -2.37
C GLY A 107 6.96 -0.40 -2.90
N ALA A 108 6.04 0.22 -3.62
CA ALA A 108 6.12 1.59 -4.12
C ALA A 108 6.31 2.62 -2.98
N LEU A 109 5.56 2.47 -1.88
CA LEU A 109 5.66 3.34 -0.70
C LEU A 109 7.05 3.21 -0.05
N ARG A 110 7.55 1.98 0.10
CA ARG A 110 8.90 1.70 0.63
C ARG A 110 10.00 2.20 -0.31
N ILE A 111 9.87 2.03 -1.63
CA ILE A 111 10.83 2.50 -2.65
C ILE A 111 10.96 4.02 -2.67
N LEU A 112 9.86 4.77 -2.77
CA LEU A 112 9.91 6.25 -2.78
C LEU A 112 10.49 6.79 -1.47
N THR A 113 10.22 6.12 -0.35
CA THR A 113 10.80 6.39 0.97
C THR A 113 12.32 6.14 0.99
N SER A 114 12.79 5.05 0.39
CA SER A 114 14.22 4.77 0.24
C SER A 114 14.94 5.82 -0.60
N LYS A 115 14.37 6.20 -1.76
CA LYS A 115 15.01 7.10 -2.74
C LYS A 115 15.34 8.48 -2.19
N VAL A 116 14.58 8.99 -1.22
CA VAL A 116 14.83 10.32 -0.61
C VAL A 116 15.87 10.28 0.51
N GLY A 117 16.25 9.08 0.97
CA GLY A 117 17.18 8.88 2.07
C GLY A 117 16.56 9.16 3.44
N ARG A 118 17.14 8.49 4.46
CA ARG A 118 16.67 8.44 5.85
C ARG A 118 16.28 9.79 6.46
N LYS A 119 17.03 10.86 6.21
CA LYS A 119 16.82 12.20 6.79
C LYS A 119 15.58 12.91 6.23
N ALA A 120 15.30 12.76 4.93
CA ALA A 120 14.11 13.37 4.32
C ALA A 120 12.85 12.56 4.68
N ALA A 121 12.97 11.22 4.67
CA ALA A 121 11.91 10.31 5.08
C ALA A 121 11.48 10.51 6.55
N ASP A 122 12.42 10.69 7.48
CA ASP A 122 12.15 10.98 8.90
C ASP A 122 11.31 12.25 9.09
N LYS A 123 11.73 13.35 8.45
CA LYS A 123 10.99 14.62 8.47
C LYS A 123 9.62 14.51 7.82
N ALA A 124 9.53 13.85 6.66
CA ALA A 124 8.28 13.69 5.93
C ALA A 124 7.29 12.80 6.67
N TRP A 125 7.77 11.76 7.37
CA TRP A 125 6.93 10.96 8.25
C TRP A 125 6.44 11.76 9.45
N ALA A 126 7.31 12.51 10.13
CA ALA A 126 6.91 13.37 11.24
C ALA A 126 5.79 14.37 10.85
N ILE A 127 5.80 14.85 9.59
CA ILE A 127 4.74 15.69 9.01
C ILE A 127 3.48 14.87 8.64
N ALA A 128 3.63 13.75 7.93
CA ALA A 128 2.52 12.98 7.37
C ALA A 128 1.75 12.14 8.41
N ARG A 129 2.47 11.54 9.37
CA ARG A 129 1.97 10.66 10.43
C ARG A 129 0.70 11.16 11.12
N PRO A 130 0.58 12.41 11.62
CA PRO A 130 -0.66 12.88 12.24
C PRO A 130 -1.86 12.96 11.29
N HIS A 131 -1.65 13.24 9.99
CA HIS A 131 -2.72 13.23 9.00
C HIS A 131 -3.17 11.80 8.67
N ILE A 132 -2.22 10.87 8.58
CA ILE A 132 -2.46 9.45 8.32
C ILE A 132 -3.15 8.78 9.52
N GLN A 133 -2.63 8.96 10.74
CA GLN A 133 -3.26 8.42 11.96
C GLN A 133 -4.70 8.94 12.13
N LYS A 134 -4.96 10.21 11.80
CA LYS A 134 -6.32 10.79 11.79
C LYS A 134 -7.24 10.16 10.74
N ALA A 135 -6.71 9.73 9.59
CA ALA A 135 -7.45 9.05 8.55
C ALA A 135 -7.79 7.60 8.96
N LEU A 136 -6.78 6.85 9.43
CA LEU A 136 -6.91 5.49 9.95
C LEU A 136 -7.90 5.40 11.12
N SER A 137 -7.85 6.37 12.05
CA SER A 137 -8.77 6.47 13.19
C SER A 137 -10.23 6.80 12.81
N ALA A 138 -10.51 7.14 11.54
CA ALA A 138 -11.84 7.55 11.09
C ALA A 138 -12.11 7.15 9.61
N PRO A 139 -12.10 5.85 9.27
CA PRO A 139 -12.18 5.37 7.89
C PRO A 139 -13.57 5.60 7.26
N SER A 140 -14.59 5.93 8.05
CA SER A 140 -15.89 6.39 7.55
C SER A 140 -15.87 7.83 7.03
N LYS A 141 -14.87 8.65 7.42
CA LYS A 141 -14.75 10.07 7.07
C LYS A 141 -13.66 10.37 6.04
N PHE A 142 -12.65 9.50 5.93
CA PHE A 142 -11.47 9.74 5.10
C PHE A 142 -11.18 8.61 4.12
N ILE A 143 -10.46 8.93 3.06
CA ILE A 143 -9.81 7.99 2.12
C ILE A 143 -8.30 8.19 2.27
N ILE A 144 -7.55 7.10 2.21
CA ILE A 144 -6.10 7.12 2.07
C ILE A 144 -5.81 6.58 0.67
N ASP A 145 -5.13 7.37 -0.15
CA ASP A 145 -4.68 6.96 -1.49
C ASP A 145 -3.17 6.66 -1.42
N GLY A 146 -2.76 5.54 -2.00
CA GLY A 146 -1.37 5.08 -2.06
C GLY A 146 -0.48 5.91 -3.01
N PRO A 147 0.75 5.45 -3.26
CA PRO A 147 1.62 6.04 -4.28
C PRO A 147 1.03 5.90 -5.68
N ASP A 148 1.19 6.94 -6.49
CA ASP A 148 0.82 6.95 -7.91
C ASP A 148 1.44 8.20 -8.57
N GLY A 149 2.33 7.99 -9.55
CA GLY A 149 3.20 9.02 -10.12
C GLY A 149 4.10 9.65 -9.04
N GLY A 150 4.11 10.98 -8.96
CA GLY A 150 4.85 11.75 -7.94
C GLY A 150 4.28 11.67 -6.52
N LYS A 151 3.05 11.18 -6.35
CA LYS A 151 2.42 11.08 -5.03
C LYS A 151 3.03 9.91 -4.26
N ILE A 152 3.42 10.13 -2.99
CA ILE A 152 3.73 9.06 -2.04
C ILE A 152 2.45 8.62 -1.32
N ILE A 153 1.71 9.59 -0.77
CA ILE A 153 0.48 9.30 -0.03
C ILE A 153 -0.43 10.53 -0.01
N GLN A 154 -1.74 10.31 -0.10
CA GLN A 154 -2.74 11.36 0.00
C GLN A 154 -3.86 10.98 0.98
N VAL A 155 -4.36 11.96 1.74
CA VAL A 155 -5.57 11.81 2.54
C VAL A 155 -6.66 12.70 1.95
N ARG A 156 -7.82 12.11 1.62
CA ARG A 156 -9.01 12.82 1.12
C ARG A 156 -10.18 12.75 2.09
N SER A 157 -11.05 13.75 2.06
CA SER A 157 -12.36 13.69 2.72
C SER A 157 -13.32 12.81 1.91
N LYS A 158 -13.98 11.83 2.54
CA LYS A 158 -15.03 11.03 1.86
C LYS A 158 -16.23 11.87 1.42
N ALA A 159 -16.55 12.91 2.19
CA ALA A 159 -17.72 13.77 1.96
C ALA A 159 -17.55 14.76 0.81
N THR A 160 -16.34 15.25 0.55
CA THR A 160 -16.07 16.24 -0.51
C THR A 160 -15.17 15.73 -1.63
N LYS A 161 -14.59 14.52 -1.47
CA LYS A 161 -13.55 13.91 -2.32
C LYS A 161 -12.27 14.75 -2.51
N LYS A 162 -12.16 15.92 -1.87
CA LYS A 162 -10.99 16.80 -1.92
C LYS A 162 -9.86 16.29 -1.00
N PRO A 163 -8.58 16.47 -1.39
CA PRO A 163 -7.45 16.22 -0.51
C PRO A 163 -7.42 17.18 0.67
N ILE A 164 -6.91 16.70 1.80
CA ILE A 164 -6.68 17.43 3.05
C ILE A 164 -5.25 17.25 3.59
N PHE A 165 -4.46 16.41 2.92
CA PHE A 165 -3.01 16.26 3.04
C PHE A 165 -2.52 15.51 1.80
N ARG A 166 -1.38 15.88 1.24
CA ARG A 166 -0.64 15.09 0.26
C ARG A 166 0.86 15.22 0.50
N LEU A 167 1.59 14.11 0.42
CA LEU A 167 3.05 14.08 0.39
C LEU A 167 3.49 13.59 -1.00
N ASP A 168 4.33 14.38 -1.65
CA ASP A 168 4.81 14.16 -3.01
C ASP A 168 6.34 14.02 -3.05
N TYR A 169 6.79 13.02 -3.79
CA TYR A 169 8.15 12.88 -4.30
C TYR A 169 8.31 13.70 -5.58
N HIS A 170 9.49 14.31 -5.75
CA HIS A 170 9.93 14.79 -7.05
C HIS A 170 11.45 14.70 -7.18
N TYR A 171 11.96 14.75 -8.40
CA TYR A 171 13.38 14.70 -8.70
C TYR A 171 13.73 15.83 -9.67
N ILE A 172 14.78 16.59 -9.36
CA ILE A 172 15.35 17.58 -10.29
C ILE A 172 16.77 17.15 -10.63
N ASP A 173 17.07 17.07 -11.92
CA ASP A 173 18.41 16.73 -12.38
C ASP A 173 19.46 17.73 -11.87
N GLY A 174 20.65 17.22 -11.53
CA GLY A 174 21.71 17.96 -10.84
C GLY A 174 21.39 18.42 -9.41
N LYS A 175 20.17 18.21 -8.88
CA LYS A 175 19.79 18.52 -7.48
C LYS A 175 19.36 17.30 -6.67
N GLY A 176 18.96 16.22 -7.34
CA GLY A 176 18.54 14.98 -6.71
C GLY A 176 17.06 14.94 -6.32
N PRO A 177 16.66 13.93 -5.54
CA PRO A 177 15.30 13.78 -5.03
C PRO A 177 15.02 14.79 -3.92
N TYR A 178 13.79 15.32 -3.90
CA TYR A 178 13.27 16.10 -2.78
C TYR A 178 11.83 15.70 -2.47
N LEU A 179 11.43 15.94 -1.23
CA LEU A 179 10.04 15.81 -0.82
C LEU A 179 9.39 17.17 -0.67
N HIS A 180 8.09 17.21 -0.92
CA HIS A 180 7.25 18.35 -0.55
C HIS A 180 5.85 17.86 -0.17
N TYR A 181 5.14 18.66 0.61
CA TYR A 181 3.76 18.35 1.01
C TYR A 181 2.82 19.52 0.72
N HIS A 182 1.53 19.21 0.63
CA HIS A 182 0.45 20.15 0.35
C HIS A 182 -0.64 19.99 1.41
N VAL A 183 -1.15 21.11 1.94
CA VAL A 183 -2.16 21.13 3.02
C VAL A 183 -3.16 22.28 2.86
N PRO A 184 -4.41 22.12 3.34
CA PRO A 184 -5.37 23.23 3.39
C PRO A 184 -4.83 24.41 4.24
N PRO A 185 -5.17 25.67 3.89
CA PRO A 185 -6.18 26.06 2.91
C PRO A 185 -5.74 26.03 1.44
N ASN A 186 -4.43 25.97 1.14
CA ASN A 186 -3.91 26.03 -0.22
C ASN A 186 -3.24 24.71 -0.63
N MET A 187 -3.98 23.87 -1.36
CA MET A 187 -3.50 22.57 -1.85
C MET A 187 -2.50 22.65 -3.03
N ASP A 188 -2.18 23.86 -3.50
CA ASP A 188 -1.18 24.12 -4.54
C ASP A 188 0.15 24.63 -3.94
N ALA A 189 0.20 24.86 -2.61
CA ALA A 189 1.37 25.35 -1.91
C ALA A 189 2.39 24.23 -1.65
N HIS A 190 3.56 24.32 -2.31
CA HIS A 190 4.61 23.33 -2.20
C HIS A 190 5.48 23.57 -0.95
N HIS A 191 5.28 22.79 0.11
CA HIS A 191 6.09 22.87 1.33
C HIS A 191 7.28 21.89 1.26
N PHE A 192 8.44 22.38 0.82
CA PHE A 192 9.66 21.58 0.61
C PHE A 192 10.29 21.02 1.90
N ILE A 193 10.86 19.83 1.81
CA ILE A 193 11.54 19.09 2.88
C ILE A 193 12.99 18.76 2.45
N TRP A 194 13.96 19.13 3.28
CA TRP A 194 15.42 19.01 3.07
C TRP A 194 16.15 18.39 4.27
#